data_AF-A0A9X1P9H1-F1
#
_entry.id   AF-A0A9X1P9H1-F1
#
_cell.length_a   1.000
_cell.length_b   1.000
_cell.length_c   1.000
_cell.angle_alpha   90.00
_cell.angle_beta   90.00
_cell.angle_gamma   90.00
#
_symmetry.space_group_name_H-M   'P 1'
#
loop_
_entity.id
_entity.type
_entity.pdbx_description
1 polymer ?
#
loop_
_entity_poly.entity_id
_entity_poly.type
_entity_poly.pdbx_seq_one_letter_code
_entity_poly.pdbx_strand_id
1 'polypeptide(L)'
;MLKQQTKTNEDEVIPFFAVVDDRHIEVIEKVAETMEDMGFVIDRIRRFTGTISGSVSNIDLIHRAHIDGVNIRAEQKYQLH
;
A
#
# COMPACT_ATOMS: atom_id res chain seq x y z
N MET A 1 8.34 -30.58 22.71
CA MET A 1 8.44 -29.10 22.68
C MET A 1 9.23 -28.70 21.44
N LEU A 2 8.57 -28.44 20.31
CA LEU A 2 9.26 -27.91 19.14
C LEU A 2 9.18 -26.38 19.17
N LYS A 3 10.34 -25.75 19.27
CA LYS A 3 10.52 -24.31 19.13
C LYS A 3 10.10 -23.93 17.72
N GLN A 4 9.05 -23.13 17.59
CA GLN A 4 8.72 -22.47 16.34
C GLN A 4 9.88 -21.51 16.03
N GLN A 5 10.64 -21.84 14.99
CA GLN A 5 11.59 -20.92 14.40
C GLN A 5 10.78 -19.75 13.85
N THR A 6 10.92 -18.58 14.47
CA THR A 6 10.57 -17.30 13.87
C THR A 6 11.37 -17.17 12.59
N LYS A 7 10.75 -17.49 11.45
CA LYS A 7 11.24 -17.05 10.14
C LYS A 7 11.18 -15.53 10.17
N THR A 8 12.34 -14.89 10.26
CA THR A 8 12.50 -13.49 9.89
C THR A 8 12.19 -13.40 8.40
N ASN A 9 10.98 -12.92 8.08
CA ASN A 9 10.53 -12.65 6.71
C ASN A 9 11.25 -11.39 6.22
N GLU A 10 12.48 -11.54 5.73
CA GLU A 10 13.26 -10.41 5.20
C GLU A 10 12.83 -9.98 3.78
N ASP A 11 11.89 -10.71 3.14
CA ASP A 11 11.41 -10.47 1.76
C ASP A 11 9.87 -10.41 1.62
N GLU A 12 9.12 -10.19 2.70
CA GLU A 12 7.65 -10.14 2.60
C GLU A 12 7.18 -8.79 2.03
N VAL A 13 7.06 -8.74 0.70
CA VAL A 13 6.35 -7.65 0.01
C VAL A 13 4.84 -7.80 0.21
N ILE A 14 4.25 -6.77 0.80
CA ILE A 14 2.83 -6.68 1.10
C ILE A 14 2.16 -5.86 0.00
N PRO A 15 1.29 -6.45 -0.83
CA PRO A 15 0.55 -5.70 -1.82
C PRO A 15 -0.44 -4.75 -1.14
N PHE A 16 -0.67 -3.59 -1.73
CA PHE A 16 -1.62 -2.60 -1.24
C PHE A 16 -2.46 -2.01 -2.36
N PHE A 17 -3.61 -1.46 -1.97
CA PHE A 17 -4.38 -0.54 -2.77
C PHE A 17 -4.66 0.74 -1.99
N ALA A 18 -4.68 1.87 -2.68
CA ALA A 18 -5.07 3.16 -2.15
C ALA A 18 -6.16 3.79 -3.03
N VAL A 19 -7.12 4.44 -2.39
CA VAL A 19 -8.20 5.18 -3.04
C VAL A 19 -8.07 6.64 -2.65
N VAL A 20 -7.94 7.50 -3.66
CA VAL A 20 -7.92 8.95 -3.56
C VAL A 20 -9.34 9.46 -3.77
N ASP A 21 -9.80 10.35 -2.89
CA ASP A 21 -11.12 10.95 -3.03
C ASP A 21 -11.22 11.82 -4.30
N ASP A 22 -12.46 12.08 -4.75
CA ASP A 22 -12.72 12.82 -5.99
C ASP A 22 -12.15 14.25 -5.97
N ARG A 23 -11.97 14.85 -4.79
CA ARG A 23 -11.45 16.23 -4.65
C ARG A 23 -9.94 16.28 -4.90
N HIS A 24 -9.25 15.17 -4.70
CA HIS A 24 -7.80 15.06 -4.82
C HIS A 24 -7.37 14.25 -6.06
N ILE A 25 -8.31 13.80 -6.89
CA ILE A 25 -8.01 12.99 -8.08
C ILE A 25 -7.10 13.72 -9.09
N GLU A 26 -7.23 15.05 -9.20
CA GLU A 26 -6.39 15.88 -10.07
C GLU A 26 -4.92 15.92 -9.63
N VAL A 27 -4.64 15.61 -8.36
CA VAL A 27 -3.30 15.59 -7.77
C VAL A 27 -2.81 14.18 -7.48
N ILE A 28 -3.43 13.14 -8.06
CA ILE A 28 -3.09 11.73 -7.81
C ILE A 28 -1.61 11.38 -8.07
N GLU A 29 -0.95 12.06 -9.01
CA GLU A 29 0.49 11.88 -9.25
C GLU A 29 1.34 12.36 -8.06
N LYS A 30 0.98 13.51 -7.47
CA LYS A 30 1.65 14.03 -6.27
C LYS A 30 1.40 13.13 -5.06
N VAL A 31 0.21 12.53 -4.98
CA VAL A 31 -0.09 11.51 -3.97
C VAL A 31 0.83 10.31 -4.15
N ALA A 32 1.01 9.81 -5.38
CA ALA A 32 1.91 8.69 -5.65
C ALA A 32 3.36 9.03 -5.28
N GLU A 33 3.87 10.20 -5.67
CA GLU A 33 5.21 10.69 -5.27
C GLU A 33 5.35 10.72 -3.73
N THR A 34 4.35 11.24 -3.02
CA THR A 34 4.34 11.27 -1.54
C THR A 34 4.37 9.86 -0.95
N MET A 35 3.68 8.90 -1.57
CA MET A 35 3.72 7.50 -1.15
C MET A 35 5.10 6.87 -1.39
N GLU A 36 5.76 7.18 -2.51
CA GLU A 36 7.14 6.73 -2.78
C GLU A 36 8.12 7.28 -1.73
N ASP A 37 8.00 8.55 -1.36
CA ASP A 37 8.78 9.16 -0.28
C ASP A 37 8.54 8.49 1.09
N MET A 38 7.35 7.93 1.30
CA MET A 38 7.01 7.15 2.50
C MET A 38 7.50 5.69 2.47
N GLY A 39 8.13 5.25 1.37
CA GLY A 39 8.66 3.89 1.20
C GLY A 39 7.69 2.89 0.57
N PHE A 40 6.63 3.37 -0.08
CA PHE A 40 5.78 2.53 -0.93
C PHE A 40 6.41 2.39 -2.32
N VAL A 41 6.22 1.26 -2.95
CA VAL A 41 6.59 1.03 -4.35
C VAL A 41 5.31 1.05 -5.18
N ILE A 42 5.22 1.96 -6.15
CA ILE A 42 4.01 2.15 -6.96
C ILE A 42 4.08 1.32 -8.25
N ASP A 43 3.11 0.43 -8.45
CA ASP A 43 3.03 -0.39 -9.66
C ASP A 43 2.07 0.19 -10.70
N ARG A 44 0.98 0.82 -10.24
CA ARG A 44 -0.08 1.33 -11.13
C ARG A 44 -0.86 2.47 -10.51
N ILE A 45 -1.12 3.48 -11.33
CA ILE A 45 -2.04 4.58 -11.04
C ILE A 45 -3.19 4.53 -12.06
N ARG A 46 -4.45 4.57 -11.59
CA ARG A 46 -5.64 4.69 -12.43
C ARG A 46 -6.37 5.97 -12.09
N ARG A 47 -6.08 7.02 -12.86
CA ARG A 47 -6.64 8.36 -12.64
C ARG A 47 -8.16 8.40 -12.72
N PHE A 48 -8.78 7.64 -13.63
CA PHE A 48 -10.23 7.63 -13.78
C PHE A 48 -10.97 7.11 -12.54
N THR A 49 -10.37 6.17 -11.80
CA THR A 49 -10.97 5.56 -10.61
C THR A 49 -10.37 6.06 -9.31
N GLY A 50 -9.42 7.00 -9.36
CA GLY A 50 -8.72 7.50 -8.18
C GLY A 50 -7.90 6.43 -7.45
N THR A 51 -7.47 5.36 -8.11
CA THR A 51 -6.80 4.23 -7.43
C THR A 51 -5.31 4.17 -7.69
N ILE A 52 -4.53 3.91 -6.65
CA ILE A 52 -3.10 3.61 -6.70
C ILE A 52 -2.90 2.19 -6.15
N SER A 53 -2.05 1.38 -6.76
CA SER A 53 -1.71 0.05 -6.24
C SER A 53 -0.22 -0.19 -6.36
N GLY A 54 0.30 -1.01 -5.46
CA GLY A 54 1.71 -1.32 -5.42
C GLY A 54 2.06 -2.28 -4.30
N SER A 55 3.28 -2.18 -3.79
CA SER A 55 3.76 -2.98 -2.67
C SER A 55 4.47 -2.15 -1.60
N VAL A 56 4.56 -2.70 -0.40
CA VAL A 56 5.32 -2.13 0.72
C VAL A 56 6.06 -3.25 1.44
N SER A 57 7.26 -2.96 1.96
CA SER A 57 8.08 -3.93 2.69
C SER A 57 7.66 -4.13 4.15
N ASN A 58 6.76 -3.30 4.66
CA ASN A 58 6.34 -3.31 6.06
C ASN A 58 4.89 -2.85 6.22
N ILE A 59 4.05 -3.67 6.87
CA ILE A 59 2.65 -3.38 7.14
C ILE A 59 2.47 -2.13 8.02
N ASP A 60 3.44 -1.83 8.88
CA ASP A 60 3.40 -0.64 9.75
C ASP A 60 3.39 0.66 8.94
N LEU A 61 3.98 0.67 7.74
CA LEU A 61 3.93 1.83 6.85
C LEU A 61 2.50 2.11 6.41
N ILE A 62 1.70 1.08 6.10
CA ILE A 62 0.26 1.25 5.78
C ILE A 62 -0.50 1.79 6.98
N HIS A 63 -0.23 1.28 8.19
CA HIS A 63 -0.95 1.72 9.39
C HIS A 63 -0.59 3.15 9.83
N ARG A 64 0.61 3.63 9.51
CA ARG A 64 1.10 4.96 9.91
C ARG A 64 0.97 6.00 8.79
N ALA A 65 0.88 5.59 7.54
CA ALA A 65 0.74 6.49 6.41
C ALA A 65 -0.57 7.29 6.51
N HIS A 66 -0.43 8.61 6.42
CA HIS A 66 -1.56 9.52 6.40
C HIS A 66 -1.32 10.57 5.32
N ILE A 67 -2.20 10.55 4.32
CA ILE A 67 -2.26 11.55 3.25
C ILE A 67 -3.73 11.98 3.18
N ASP A 68 -3.97 13.29 3.23
CA ASP A 68 -5.35 13.81 3.23
C ASP A 68 -6.09 13.37 1.97
N GLY A 69 -7.34 12.95 2.14
CA GLY A 69 -8.16 12.41 1.05
C GLY A 69 -7.74 11.04 0.50
N VAL A 70 -6.81 10.32 1.14
CA VAL A 70 -6.31 9.01 0.66
C VAL A 70 -6.58 7.91 1.69
N ASN A 71 -7.18 6.81 1.24
CA ASN A 71 -7.38 5.61 2.05
C ASN A 71 -6.47 4.48 1.53
N ILE A 72 -5.50 4.03 2.34
CA ILE A 72 -4.52 2.99 1.97
C ILE A 72 -4.85 1.70 2.73
N ARG A 73 -4.82 0.55 2.05
CA ARG A 73 -5.09 -0.77 2.65
C ARG A 73 -4.20 -1.84 2.06
N ALA A 74 -3.79 -2.80 2.90
CA ALA A 74 -3.16 -4.02 2.42
C ALA A 74 -4.18 -4.87 1.64
N GLU A 75 -3.76 -5.43 0.51
CA GLU A 75 -4.54 -6.40 -0.24
C GLU A 75 -4.42 -7.76 0.43
N GLN A 76 -5.48 -8.24 1.09
CA GLN A 76 -5.51 -9.62 1.56
C GLN A 76 -5.60 -10.53 0.34
N LYS A 77 -4.57 -11.35 0.11
CA LYS A 77 -4.68 -12.47 -0.84
C LYS A 77 -5.85 -13.34 -0.38
N TYR A 78 -6.92 -13.38 -1.16
CA TYR A 78 -8.00 -14.34 -0.96
C TYR A 78 -7.39 -15.74 -1.00
N GLN A 79 -7.24 -16.37 0.17
CA GLN A 79 -7.01 -17.80 0.23
C GLN A 79 -8.34 -18.46 -0.15
N LEU A 80 -8.52 -18.75 -1.45
CA LEU A 80 -9.55 -19.67 -1.89
C LEU A 80 -9.17 -21.04 -1.31
N HIS A 81 -9.92 -21.47 -0.29
CA HIS A 81 -9.90 -22.85 0.23
C HIS A 81 -10.77 -23.75 -0.64
#